data_AF-A0A2E2N840-F1
#
_entry.id   AF-A0A2E2N840-F1
#
_cell.length_a   1.000
_cell.length_b   1.000
_cell.length_c   1.000
_cell.angle_alpha   90.00
_cell.angle_beta   90.00
_cell.angle_gamma   90.00
#
_symmetry.space_group_name_H-M   'P 1'
#
loop_
_entity.id
_entity.type
_entity.pdbx_description
1 polymer ?
#
loop_
_entity_poly.entity_id
_entity_poly.type
_entity_poly.pdbx_seq_one_letter_code
_entity_poly.pdbx_strand_id
1 'polypeptide(L)'
;MGVVDRFPLIEQVECRRTHTTVAGHEAIRANLHRAPMFSGQIASTGPRYCPSIEDKVVRFADRESHGVFLEPESLRDEWVYCNGISSSLPADVQDVVVRSMPGCERAEILRYGYAVEYDMSPARQIHATGETKLVGGLFFAGQINGTSGYEEAAAQGLVAGVNAARRAVGEDADFTLGRDEAYIGVLMDDLVTKTPVEPYRMFTSRAEHRLLLRSDNAPDRLTPIAERLGLLDGTALGRRRLELFRRRRATLDEAARLIDAAAIGGRFGGADFGVAELGAIDGFGGMATAELMTAWAERHYEPYVRRQLAEIKRSRAMEEKRAPAWLDYRAIDGLRAEAREALVRFRPATFGQAGRLEGVTPADLSLIMVYLRKNRGRSGASA
;
A
#
# COMPACT_ATOMS: atom_id res chain seq x y z
N MET A 1 4.45 -18.79 -28.22
CA MET A 1 4.11 -18.33 -26.86
C MET A 1 3.23 -17.11 -26.99
N GLY A 2 1.99 -17.18 -26.51
CA GLY A 2 1.09 -16.02 -26.53
C GLY A 2 1.50 -14.99 -25.49
N VAL A 3 0.93 -13.78 -25.57
CA VAL A 3 1.05 -12.70 -24.57
C VAL A 3 0.73 -13.16 -23.12
N VAL A 4 0.09 -14.32 -22.99
CA VAL A 4 -0.33 -14.96 -21.73
C VAL A 4 0.79 -15.79 -21.07
N ASP A 5 1.88 -16.13 -21.77
CA ASP A 5 2.91 -17.04 -21.26
C ASP A 5 3.96 -16.37 -20.36
N ARG A 6 4.19 -15.06 -20.54
CA ARG A 6 5.00 -14.20 -19.66
C ARG A 6 4.45 -12.76 -19.76
N PHE A 7 4.48 -12.02 -18.65
CA PHE A 7 4.47 -10.55 -18.72
C PHE A 7 5.54 -10.15 -19.76
N PRO A 8 5.28 -9.19 -20.66
CA PRO A 8 6.18 -8.93 -21.78
C PRO A 8 7.61 -8.78 -21.25
N LEU A 9 8.48 -9.70 -21.68
CA LEU A 9 9.91 -9.57 -21.50
C LEU A 9 10.33 -8.46 -22.46
N ILE A 10 10.34 -7.25 -21.94
CA ILE A 10 10.89 -6.10 -22.63
C ILE A 10 12.41 -6.11 -22.48
N GLU A 11 13.08 -5.49 -23.44
CA GLU A 11 14.51 -5.21 -23.33
C GLU A 11 14.79 -4.46 -22.03
N GLN A 12 15.76 -4.95 -21.26
CA GLN A 12 16.20 -4.24 -20.06
C GLN A 12 17.17 -3.14 -20.48
N VAL A 13 16.89 -1.93 -20.03
CA VAL A 13 17.74 -0.76 -20.26
C VAL A 13 18.29 -0.24 -18.94
N GLU A 14 19.45 0.40 -19.00
CA GLU A 14 20.13 0.91 -17.82
C GLU A 14 19.55 2.26 -17.39
N CYS A 15 19.30 2.41 -16.09
CA CYS A 15 19.15 3.72 -15.47
C CYS A 15 20.53 4.30 -15.16
N ARG A 16 20.68 5.61 -15.30
CA ARG A 16 21.91 6.32 -14.92
C ARG A 16 21.71 7.08 -13.63
N ARG A 17 22.80 7.37 -12.92
CA ARG A 17 22.78 8.17 -11.69
C ARG A 17 23.63 9.40 -11.86
N THR A 18 23.08 10.54 -11.44
CA THR A 18 23.80 11.80 -11.29
C THR A 18 23.39 12.44 -9.96
N HIS A 19 23.73 13.70 -9.74
CA HIS A 19 23.33 14.46 -8.57
C HIS A 19 23.19 15.94 -8.88
N THR A 20 22.39 16.65 -8.09
CA THR A 20 22.37 18.11 -8.10
C THR A 20 23.71 18.67 -7.62
N THR A 21 23.97 19.95 -7.90
CA THR A 21 25.18 20.65 -7.48
C THR A 21 24.87 21.85 -6.60
N VAL A 22 25.92 22.41 -5.98
CA VAL A 22 25.84 23.67 -5.23
C VAL A 22 25.28 24.79 -6.11
N ALA A 23 25.73 24.89 -7.37
CA ALA A 23 25.22 25.89 -8.31
C ALA A 23 23.70 25.75 -8.57
N GLY A 24 23.21 24.52 -8.74
CA GLY A 24 21.78 24.25 -8.85
C GLY A 24 21.01 24.64 -7.58
N HIS A 25 21.57 24.37 -6.39
CA HIS A 25 20.95 24.76 -5.12
C HIS A 25 20.93 26.28 -4.91
N GLU A 26 21.98 26.99 -5.29
CA GLU A 26 22.03 28.46 -5.25
C GLU A 26 20.97 29.07 -6.17
N ALA A 27 20.83 28.55 -7.39
CA ALA A 27 19.78 28.97 -8.32
C ALA A 27 18.38 28.77 -7.73
N ILE A 28 18.14 27.63 -7.07
CA ILE A 28 16.90 27.36 -6.35
C ILE A 28 16.69 28.39 -5.23
N ARG A 29 17.67 28.57 -4.34
CA ARG A 29 17.57 29.49 -3.17
C ARG A 29 17.28 30.93 -3.60
N ALA A 30 17.93 31.41 -4.65
CA ALA A 30 17.71 32.75 -5.20
C ALA A 30 16.28 32.94 -5.75
N ASN A 31 15.59 31.85 -6.12
CA ASN A 31 14.30 31.87 -6.79
C ASN A 31 13.15 31.21 -6.00
N LEU A 32 13.35 30.89 -4.72
CA LEU A 32 12.31 30.27 -3.88
C LEU A 32 11.00 31.07 -3.86
N HIS A 33 11.09 32.40 -3.83
CA HIS A 33 9.93 33.30 -3.87
C HIS A 33 9.07 33.17 -5.13
N ARG A 34 9.58 32.52 -6.20
CA ARG A 34 8.88 32.27 -7.46
C ARG A 34 8.22 30.89 -7.51
N ALA A 35 8.56 29.97 -6.60
CA ALA A 35 7.94 28.64 -6.54
C ALA A 35 6.54 28.73 -5.93
N PRO A 36 5.48 28.20 -6.57
CA PRO A 36 4.10 28.21 -6.08
C PRO A 36 3.93 27.74 -4.62
N MET A 37 4.73 26.76 -4.19
CA MET A 37 4.74 26.23 -2.82
C MET A 37 5.21 27.25 -1.77
N PHE A 38 6.04 28.22 -2.17
CA PHE A 38 6.66 29.21 -1.28
C PHE A 38 6.12 30.63 -1.48
N SER A 39 5.54 30.91 -2.66
CA SER A 39 4.91 32.20 -2.97
C SER A 39 3.50 32.34 -2.40
N GLY A 40 2.96 31.27 -1.78
CA GLY A 40 1.61 31.23 -1.22
C GLY A 40 0.51 31.01 -2.27
N GLN A 41 0.86 30.66 -3.51
CA GLN A 41 -0.11 30.30 -4.55
C GLN A 41 -0.74 28.93 -4.31
N ILE A 42 0.00 28.01 -3.67
CA ILE A 42 -0.51 26.73 -3.21
C ILE A 42 -0.72 26.81 -1.69
N ALA A 43 -1.95 26.58 -1.25
CA ALA A 43 -2.33 26.66 0.17
C ALA A 43 -1.96 25.38 0.95
N SER A 44 -1.77 24.27 0.23
CA SER A 44 -1.45 22.98 0.82
C SER A 44 0.04 22.82 1.16
N THR A 45 0.33 22.05 2.20
CA THR A 45 1.70 21.63 2.51
C THR A 45 2.13 20.49 1.60
N GLY A 46 3.27 20.64 0.92
CA GLY A 46 3.82 19.62 0.04
C GLY A 46 4.18 18.33 0.80
N PRO A 47 4.24 17.18 0.10
CA PRO A 47 4.49 15.89 0.74
C PRO A 47 5.84 15.88 1.48
N ARG A 48 5.86 15.32 2.68
CA ARG A 48 7.05 15.16 3.53
C ARG A 48 8.10 14.26 2.88
N TYR A 49 7.64 13.26 2.15
CA TYR A 49 8.47 12.12 1.74
C TYR A 49 8.85 12.11 0.26
N CYS A 50 8.05 12.73 -0.60
CA CYS A 50 8.42 13.00 -1.99
C CYS A 50 8.41 14.52 -2.25
N PRO A 51 9.14 15.32 -1.44
CA PRO A 51 9.15 16.76 -1.60
C PRO A 51 9.76 17.16 -2.96
N SER A 52 9.36 18.33 -3.43
CA SER A 52 10.01 19.00 -4.56
C SER A 52 11.50 19.25 -4.27
N ILE A 53 12.32 19.47 -5.30
CA ILE A 53 13.74 19.76 -5.10
C ILE A 53 13.94 21.05 -4.33
N GLU A 54 13.10 22.06 -4.56
CA GLU A 54 13.09 23.30 -3.80
C GLU A 54 12.78 23.08 -2.31
N ASP A 55 11.82 22.22 -1.98
CA ASP A 55 11.55 21.82 -0.60
C ASP A 55 12.74 21.07 0.04
N LYS A 56 13.39 20.17 -0.71
CA LYS A 56 14.55 19.41 -0.20
C LYS A 56 15.72 20.34 0.14
N VAL A 57 16.01 21.30 -0.74
CA VAL A 57 17.11 22.27 -0.54
C VAL A 57 16.86 23.15 0.69
N VAL A 58 15.61 23.49 0.99
CA VAL A 58 15.26 24.25 2.20
C VAL A 58 15.31 23.35 3.45
N ARG A 59 14.73 22.15 3.40
CA ARG A 59 14.65 21.25 4.58
C ARG A 59 16.00 20.63 4.97
N PHE A 60 16.87 20.39 4.00
CA PHE A 60 18.18 19.77 4.18
C PHE A 60 19.27 20.72 3.70
N ALA A 61 19.30 21.92 4.28
CA ALA A 61 20.17 23.01 3.85
C ALA A 61 21.67 22.72 3.99
N ASP A 62 22.03 21.75 4.84
CA ASP A 62 23.39 21.24 5.05
C ASP A 62 23.89 20.35 3.90
N ARG A 63 22.99 19.85 3.04
CA ARG A 63 23.37 18.98 1.92
C ARG A 63 23.79 19.79 0.70
N GLU A 64 25.00 19.53 0.22
CA GLU A 64 25.54 20.12 -1.01
C GLU A 64 25.05 19.42 -2.29
N SER A 65 24.44 18.23 -2.17
CA SER A 65 23.93 17.48 -3.30
C SER A 65 22.77 16.55 -2.91
N HIS A 66 21.94 16.24 -3.91
CA HIS A 66 20.87 15.26 -3.85
C HIS A 66 21.02 14.31 -5.04
N GLY A 67 20.91 13.00 -4.79
CA GLY A 67 21.00 12.00 -5.86
C GLY A 67 19.81 12.08 -6.81
N VAL A 68 20.09 11.87 -8.10
CA VAL A 68 19.10 11.88 -9.19
C VAL A 68 19.27 10.61 -10.00
N PHE A 69 18.17 9.91 -10.26
CA PHE A 69 18.13 8.81 -11.21
C PHE A 69 17.59 9.33 -12.55
N LEU A 70 18.33 9.04 -13.61
CA LEU A 70 17.95 9.30 -14.99
C LEU A 70 17.36 8.00 -15.54
N GLU A 71 16.03 7.96 -15.61
CA GLU A 71 15.25 6.76 -15.92
C GLU A 71 14.68 6.89 -17.35
N PRO A 72 15.04 6.01 -18.29
CA PRO A 72 14.40 6.01 -19.61
C PRO A 72 12.89 5.76 -19.49
N GLU A 73 12.05 6.64 -20.06
CA GLU A 73 10.58 6.47 -20.03
C GLU A 73 10.07 5.50 -21.11
N SER A 74 10.84 5.32 -22.19
CA SER A 74 10.44 4.57 -23.39
C SER A 74 11.62 3.80 -23.96
N LEU A 75 11.35 2.66 -24.60
CA LEU A 75 12.33 1.93 -25.41
C LEU A 75 12.44 2.47 -26.84
N ARG A 76 11.57 3.42 -27.21
CA ARG A 76 11.46 3.93 -28.59
C ARG A 76 12.03 5.33 -28.75
N ASP A 77 12.07 6.07 -27.65
CA ASP A 77 12.34 7.50 -27.64
C ASP A 77 13.38 7.82 -26.57
N GLU A 78 14.11 8.91 -26.72
CA GLU A 78 15.19 9.32 -25.82
C GLU A 78 14.69 10.08 -24.57
N TRP A 79 13.43 9.84 -24.18
CA TRP A 79 12.81 10.50 -23.03
C TRP A 79 13.40 9.97 -21.73
N VAL A 80 13.84 10.90 -20.89
CA VAL A 80 14.46 10.58 -19.59
C VAL A 80 13.69 11.28 -18.48
N TYR A 81 13.12 10.49 -17.58
CA TYR A 81 12.55 10.98 -16.33
C TYR A 81 13.67 11.25 -15.32
N CYS A 82 13.73 12.48 -14.81
CA CYS A 82 14.72 12.87 -13.81
C CYS A 82 14.15 12.66 -12.39
N ASN A 83 14.19 11.42 -11.93
CA ASN A 83 13.69 11.05 -10.61
C ASN A 83 14.54 11.66 -9.51
N GLY A 84 13.89 12.42 -8.61
CA GLY A 84 14.53 13.09 -7.48
C GLY A 84 14.49 14.62 -7.56
N ILE A 85 14.20 15.18 -8.73
CA ILE A 85 14.16 16.64 -8.97
C ILE A 85 12.80 17.19 -9.41
N SER A 86 11.68 16.60 -8.96
CA SER A 86 10.36 17.20 -9.14
C SER A 86 10.37 18.67 -8.69
N SER A 87 9.83 19.58 -9.49
CA SER A 87 9.89 21.01 -9.20
C SER A 87 8.66 21.75 -9.74
N SER A 88 8.39 22.90 -9.14
CA SER A 88 7.41 23.90 -9.57
C SER A 88 8.04 25.25 -9.90
N LEU A 89 9.38 25.32 -9.91
CA LEU A 89 10.13 26.52 -10.23
C LEU A 89 9.94 26.92 -11.71
N PRO A 90 10.14 28.20 -12.06
CA PRO A 90 10.12 28.64 -13.45
C PRO A 90 11.15 27.93 -14.34
N ALA A 91 10.83 27.83 -15.64
CA ALA A 91 11.63 27.13 -16.64
C ALA A 91 13.12 27.53 -16.65
N ASP A 92 13.40 28.84 -16.56
CA ASP A 92 14.76 29.39 -16.54
C ASP A 92 15.60 28.86 -15.36
N VAL A 93 14.97 28.60 -14.21
CA VAL A 93 15.64 28.04 -13.03
C VAL A 93 15.86 26.54 -13.20
N GLN A 94 14.86 25.83 -13.74
CA GLN A 94 14.97 24.40 -14.01
C GLN A 94 16.09 24.10 -15.02
N ASP A 95 16.26 24.93 -16.05
CA ASP A 95 17.37 24.82 -17.00
C ASP A 95 18.73 24.85 -16.28
N VAL A 96 18.92 25.77 -15.32
CA VAL A 96 20.15 25.85 -14.53
C VAL A 96 20.33 24.61 -13.66
N VAL A 97 19.27 24.18 -12.96
CA VAL A 97 19.32 23.00 -12.08
C VAL A 97 19.73 21.76 -12.88
N VAL A 98 19.06 21.49 -14.00
CA VAL A 98 19.33 20.31 -14.83
C VAL A 98 20.70 20.36 -15.46
N ARG A 99 21.06 21.47 -16.12
CA ARG A 99 22.36 21.58 -16.82
C ARG A 99 23.56 21.69 -15.89
N SER A 100 23.33 22.01 -14.61
CA SER A 100 24.40 21.94 -13.61
C SER A 100 24.73 20.53 -13.16
N MET A 101 23.87 19.53 -13.40
CA MET A 101 24.12 18.15 -12.99
C MET A 101 25.22 17.53 -13.87
N PRO A 102 26.20 16.81 -13.29
CA PRO A 102 27.23 16.13 -14.07
C PRO A 102 26.63 15.20 -15.13
N GLY A 103 27.05 15.37 -16.38
CA GLY A 103 26.57 14.62 -17.54
C GLY A 103 25.28 15.15 -18.18
N CYS A 104 24.70 16.24 -17.64
CA CYS A 104 23.50 16.89 -18.16
C CYS A 104 23.78 18.31 -18.69
N GLU A 105 25.04 18.70 -18.89
CA GLU A 105 25.46 20.06 -19.23
C GLU A 105 24.85 20.57 -20.54
N ARG A 106 24.53 19.63 -21.45
CA ARG A 106 23.88 19.88 -22.74
C ARG A 106 22.49 19.24 -22.83
N ALA A 107 21.86 18.94 -21.70
CA ALA A 107 20.53 18.36 -21.69
C ALA A 107 19.50 19.35 -22.26
N GLU A 108 18.61 18.83 -23.09
CA GLU A 108 17.44 19.54 -23.61
C GLU A 108 16.21 19.12 -22.79
N ILE A 109 15.54 20.09 -22.17
CA ILE A 109 14.34 19.84 -21.38
C ILE A 109 13.14 19.82 -22.31
N LEU A 110 12.57 18.63 -22.53
CA LEU A 110 11.38 18.45 -23.37
C LEU A 110 10.10 18.90 -22.65
N ARG A 111 10.03 18.69 -21.34
CA ARG A 111 8.93 19.12 -20.47
C ARG A 111 9.49 19.59 -19.14
N TYR A 112 9.15 20.83 -18.78
CA TYR A 112 9.48 21.37 -17.48
C TYR A 112 8.60 20.73 -16.39
N GLY A 113 9.18 20.56 -15.21
CA GLY A 113 8.47 20.16 -14.01
C GLY A 113 7.39 21.17 -13.64
N TYR A 114 6.33 20.67 -13.01
CA TYR A 114 5.20 21.47 -12.55
C TYR A 114 4.59 20.84 -11.30
N ALA A 115 3.75 21.61 -10.60
CA ALA A 115 2.90 21.13 -9.53
C ALA A 115 1.44 21.17 -9.96
N VAL A 116 0.63 20.27 -9.39
CA VAL A 116 -0.81 20.21 -9.60
C VAL A 116 -1.50 20.32 -8.25
N GLU A 117 -2.45 21.24 -8.16
CA GLU A 117 -3.42 21.30 -7.07
C GLU A 117 -4.76 20.75 -7.58
N TYR A 118 -5.40 19.90 -6.78
CA TYR A 118 -6.63 19.21 -7.18
C TYR A 118 -7.53 18.98 -5.96
N ASP A 119 -8.83 18.93 -6.22
CA ASP A 119 -9.82 18.61 -5.19
C ASP A 119 -9.77 17.13 -4.82
N MET A 120 -9.93 16.85 -3.53
CA MET A 120 -10.05 15.49 -3.00
C MET A 120 -11.21 15.39 -2.01
N SER A 121 -11.81 14.21 -1.94
CA SER A 121 -12.80 13.86 -0.93
C SER A 121 -12.10 13.20 0.26
N PRO A 122 -12.24 13.73 1.49
CA PRO A 122 -11.69 13.09 2.68
C PRO A 122 -12.08 11.61 2.80
N ALA A 123 -11.11 10.70 2.78
CA ALA A 123 -11.34 9.26 2.72
C ALA A 123 -12.15 8.68 3.90
N ARG A 124 -12.24 9.39 5.04
CA ARG A 124 -13.18 9.03 6.12
C ARG A 124 -14.66 8.98 5.66
N GLN A 125 -14.99 9.56 4.50
CA GLN A 125 -16.35 9.56 3.93
C GLN A 125 -16.70 8.26 3.21
N ILE A 126 -15.73 7.38 2.98
CA ILE A 126 -15.96 6.05 2.44
C ILE A 126 -15.82 4.98 3.53
N HIS A 127 -16.43 3.82 3.28
CA HIS A 127 -16.13 2.58 3.99
C HIS A 127 -14.85 1.95 3.41
N ALA A 128 -14.27 0.97 4.12
CA ALA A 128 -13.11 0.21 3.62
C ALA A 128 -13.42 -0.61 2.34
N THR A 129 -14.68 -0.68 1.93
CA THR A 129 -15.16 -1.23 0.66
C THR A 129 -14.99 -0.28 -0.52
N GLY A 130 -14.69 1.00 -0.28
CA GLY A 130 -14.70 2.07 -1.28
C GLY A 130 -16.05 2.77 -1.42
N GLU A 131 -17.13 2.22 -0.86
CA GLU A 131 -18.48 2.80 -0.95
C GLU A 131 -18.60 4.05 -0.07
N THR A 132 -19.26 5.09 -0.56
CA THR A 132 -19.49 6.30 0.24
C THR A 132 -20.52 6.05 1.35
N LYS A 133 -20.28 6.62 2.52
CA LYS A 133 -21.18 6.52 3.69
C LYS A 133 -22.50 7.28 3.49
N LEU A 134 -22.49 8.31 2.64
CA LEU A 134 -23.64 9.20 2.43
C LEU A 134 -24.56 8.69 1.32
N VAL A 135 -23.98 8.16 0.23
CA VAL A 135 -24.71 7.71 -0.95
C VAL A 135 -24.35 6.25 -1.23
N GLY A 136 -25.27 5.35 -0.91
CA GLY A 136 -25.13 3.93 -1.26
C GLY A 136 -25.04 3.75 -2.78
N GLY A 137 -24.20 2.82 -3.22
CA GLY A 137 -23.92 2.54 -4.63
C GLY A 137 -22.91 3.49 -5.30
N LEU A 138 -22.45 4.55 -4.62
CA LEU A 138 -21.36 5.41 -5.10
C LEU A 138 -20.03 4.96 -4.48
N PHE A 139 -18.99 4.79 -5.31
CA PHE A 139 -17.68 4.31 -4.88
C PHE A 139 -16.57 5.26 -5.30
N PHE A 140 -15.61 5.53 -4.41
CA PHE A 140 -14.41 6.33 -4.71
C PHE A 140 -13.14 5.48 -4.63
N ALA A 141 -12.22 5.71 -5.57
CA ALA A 141 -10.92 5.06 -5.61
C ALA A 141 -9.84 5.95 -6.22
N GLY A 142 -8.62 5.86 -5.69
CA GLY A 142 -7.44 6.54 -6.21
C GLY A 142 -7.25 7.94 -5.66
N GLN A 143 -6.72 8.84 -6.48
CA GLN A 143 -6.26 10.16 -6.04
C GLN A 143 -7.38 11.02 -5.42
N ILE A 144 -8.64 10.78 -5.79
CA ILE A 144 -9.81 11.42 -5.18
C ILE A 144 -9.92 11.15 -3.67
N ASN A 145 -9.37 10.04 -3.17
CA ASN A 145 -9.33 9.70 -1.74
C ASN A 145 -8.08 10.24 -1.04
N GLY A 146 -7.27 11.07 -1.71
CA GLY A 146 -6.07 11.66 -1.13
C GLY A 146 -4.84 10.74 -1.12
N THR A 147 -4.79 9.70 -1.96
CA THR A 147 -3.57 8.92 -2.21
C THR A 147 -2.74 9.48 -3.37
N SER A 148 -1.43 9.26 -3.35
CA SER A 148 -0.54 9.63 -4.47
C SER A 148 0.34 8.44 -4.85
N GLY A 149 -0.02 7.75 -5.93
CA GLY A 149 0.69 6.59 -6.46
C GLY A 149 -0.20 5.71 -7.33
N TYR A 150 0.38 5.05 -8.33
CA TYR A 150 -0.37 4.22 -9.27
C TYR A 150 -0.88 2.95 -8.59
N GLU A 151 -0.05 2.36 -7.74
CA GLU A 151 -0.29 1.13 -7.00
C GLU A 151 -1.41 1.32 -5.98
N GLU A 152 -1.38 2.42 -5.22
CA GLU A 152 -2.45 2.79 -4.30
C GLU A 152 -3.78 2.98 -5.01
N ALA A 153 -3.77 3.65 -6.17
CA ALA A 153 -4.98 3.89 -6.94
C ALA A 153 -5.54 2.60 -7.55
N ALA A 154 -4.69 1.75 -8.11
CA ALA A 154 -5.09 0.45 -8.65
C ALA A 154 -5.64 -0.48 -7.56
N ALA A 155 -5.02 -0.50 -6.38
CA ALA A 155 -5.48 -1.29 -5.24
C ALA A 155 -6.88 -0.85 -4.75
N GLN A 156 -7.10 0.46 -4.60
CA GLN A 156 -8.42 1.00 -4.27
C GLN A 156 -9.43 0.68 -5.37
N GLY A 157 -9.05 0.85 -6.64
CA GLY A 157 -9.91 0.58 -7.79
C GLY A 157 -10.36 -0.88 -7.85
N LEU A 158 -9.47 -1.82 -7.51
CA LEU A 158 -9.82 -3.24 -7.38
C LEU A 158 -10.88 -3.46 -6.30
N VAL A 159 -10.67 -2.95 -5.09
CA VAL A 159 -11.62 -3.14 -3.98
C VAL A 159 -12.97 -2.48 -4.28
N ALA A 160 -12.96 -1.23 -4.74
CA ALA A 160 -14.16 -0.49 -5.11
C ALA A 160 -14.92 -1.15 -6.26
N GLY A 161 -14.21 -1.59 -7.30
CA GLY A 161 -14.79 -2.24 -8.47
C GLY A 161 -15.45 -3.58 -8.15
N VAL A 162 -14.82 -4.41 -7.30
CA VAL A 162 -15.43 -5.66 -6.83
C VAL A 162 -16.73 -5.37 -6.06
N ASN A 163 -16.71 -4.45 -5.10
CA ASN A 163 -17.90 -4.14 -4.32
C ASN A 163 -19.01 -3.50 -5.16
N ALA A 164 -18.67 -2.65 -6.14
CA ALA A 164 -19.63 -2.09 -7.07
C ALA A 164 -20.32 -3.18 -7.92
N ALA A 165 -19.55 -4.15 -8.43
CA ALA A 165 -20.10 -5.27 -9.19
C ALA A 165 -21.04 -6.13 -8.33
N ARG A 166 -20.62 -6.46 -7.09
CA ARG A 166 -21.44 -7.23 -6.13
C ARG A 166 -22.74 -6.52 -5.80
N ARG A 167 -22.68 -5.21 -5.55
CA ARG A 167 -23.87 -4.39 -5.31
C ARG A 167 -24.83 -4.40 -6.49
N ALA A 168 -24.31 -4.34 -7.72
CA ALA A 168 -25.13 -4.34 -8.93
C ALA A 168 -25.89 -5.66 -9.16
N VAL A 169 -25.32 -6.80 -8.71
CA VAL A 169 -25.98 -8.12 -8.80
C VAL A 169 -26.82 -8.46 -7.56
N GLY A 170 -26.98 -7.54 -6.62
CA GLY A 170 -27.78 -7.74 -5.41
C GLY A 170 -27.11 -8.63 -4.36
N GLU A 171 -25.77 -8.75 -4.38
CA GLU A 171 -25.04 -9.40 -3.31
C GLU A 171 -24.82 -8.43 -2.13
N ASP A 172 -25.31 -8.81 -0.95
CA ASP A 172 -25.21 -8.00 0.27
C ASP A 172 -23.87 -8.15 1.01
N ALA A 173 -23.04 -9.11 0.61
CA ALA A 173 -21.79 -9.39 1.30
C ALA A 173 -20.66 -8.48 0.81
N ASP A 174 -20.24 -7.55 1.66
CA ASP A 174 -19.06 -6.71 1.41
C ASP A 174 -17.80 -7.55 1.18
N PHE A 175 -16.96 -7.10 0.25
CA PHE A 175 -15.58 -7.54 0.12
C PHE A 175 -14.62 -6.49 0.70
N THR A 176 -13.82 -6.92 1.67
CA THR A 176 -12.67 -6.18 2.18
C THR A 176 -11.51 -7.15 2.39
N LEU A 177 -10.28 -6.66 2.31
CA LEU A 177 -9.10 -7.42 2.73
C LEU A 177 -8.71 -6.98 4.14
N GLY A 178 -8.40 -7.96 4.99
CA GLY A 178 -7.85 -7.72 6.31
C GLY A 178 -6.46 -7.09 6.24
N ARG A 179 -6.11 -6.31 7.27
CA ARG A 179 -4.75 -5.76 7.44
C ARG A 179 -3.69 -6.84 7.60
N ASP A 180 -4.10 -8.02 8.08
CA ASP A 180 -3.29 -9.22 8.23
C ASP A 180 -3.23 -10.08 6.96
N GLU A 181 -4.07 -9.78 5.97
CA GLU A 181 -4.16 -10.54 4.72
C GLU A 181 -3.40 -9.88 3.57
N ALA A 182 -3.43 -8.54 3.48
CA ALA A 182 -2.81 -7.80 2.38
C ALA A 182 -2.45 -6.35 2.72
N TYR A 183 -1.42 -5.82 2.06
CA TYR A 183 -1.14 -4.38 2.06
C TYR A 183 -2.30 -3.54 1.50
N ILE A 184 -3.14 -4.10 0.63
CA ILE A 184 -4.40 -3.45 0.19
C ILE A 184 -5.35 -3.24 1.38
N GLY A 185 -5.44 -4.21 2.30
CA GLY A 185 -6.22 -4.07 3.52
C GLY A 185 -5.66 -2.99 4.45
N VAL A 186 -4.33 -2.93 4.58
CA VAL A 186 -3.64 -1.84 5.31
C VAL A 186 -3.95 -0.48 4.70
N LEU A 187 -3.86 -0.34 3.37
CA LEU A 187 -4.19 0.88 2.62
C LEU A 187 -5.63 1.32 2.90
N MET A 188 -6.60 0.44 2.65
CA MET A 188 -8.02 0.77 2.77
C MET A 188 -8.40 1.11 4.21
N ASP A 189 -7.85 0.40 5.19
CA ASP A 189 -8.10 0.68 6.60
C ASP A 189 -7.46 1.99 7.06
N ASP A 190 -6.20 2.26 6.68
CA ASP A 190 -5.52 3.53 7.02
C ASP A 190 -6.28 4.73 6.44
N LEU A 191 -6.78 4.64 5.20
CA LEU A 191 -7.54 5.71 4.55
C LEU A 191 -8.83 6.07 5.30
N VAL A 192 -9.52 5.09 5.88
CA VAL A 192 -10.80 5.33 6.57
C VAL A 192 -10.67 5.50 8.08
N THR A 193 -9.46 5.35 8.63
CA THR A 193 -9.17 5.52 10.08
C THR A 193 -8.28 6.71 10.40
N LYS A 194 -7.53 7.22 9.41
CA LYS A 194 -6.63 8.36 9.57
C LYS A 194 -7.14 9.54 8.75
N THR A 195 -6.84 10.75 9.19
CA THR A 195 -7.00 11.94 8.35
C THR A 195 -5.64 12.27 7.76
N PRO A 196 -5.39 12.00 6.47
CA PRO A 196 -4.14 12.40 5.84
C PRO A 196 -4.04 13.93 5.84
N VAL A 197 -2.94 14.45 6.37
CA VAL A 197 -2.55 15.88 6.26
C VAL A 197 -1.73 16.18 5.00
N GLU A 198 -1.36 15.13 4.28
CA GLU A 198 -0.62 15.12 3.02
C GLU A 198 -1.07 13.90 2.20
N PRO A 199 -0.81 13.85 0.89
CA PRO A 199 -1.19 12.68 0.09
C PRO A 199 -0.61 11.37 0.64
N TYR A 200 -1.48 10.40 0.92
CA TYR A 200 -1.09 9.12 1.50
C TYR A 200 -0.25 8.31 0.52
N ARG A 201 0.82 7.68 1.05
CA ARG A 201 1.71 6.75 0.33
C ARG A 201 2.02 5.52 1.16
N MET A 202 2.07 4.35 0.53
CA MET A 202 2.19 3.06 1.23
C MET A 202 3.47 2.89 2.03
N PHE A 203 4.59 3.49 1.61
CA PHE A 203 5.84 3.37 2.39
C PHE A 203 5.76 4.08 3.76
N THR A 204 4.80 4.98 3.97
CA THR A 204 4.56 5.61 5.28
C THR A 204 3.74 4.71 6.22
N SER A 205 3.10 3.69 5.67
CA SER A 205 2.27 2.77 6.43
C SER A 205 3.13 1.84 7.29
N ARG A 206 2.61 1.51 8.47
CA ARG A 206 3.18 0.46 9.31
C ARG A 206 2.31 -0.77 9.18
N ALA A 207 2.74 -1.74 8.38
CA ALA A 207 2.15 -3.07 8.39
C ALA A 207 2.72 -3.88 9.57
N GLU A 208 1.88 -4.15 10.56
CA GLU A 208 2.23 -4.91 11.76
C GLU A 208 2.65 -6.35 11.42
N HIS A 209 2.13 -6.87 10.30
CA HIS A 209 2.25 -8.26 9.85
C HIS A 209 3.23 -8.43 8.67
N ARG A 210 4.30 -7.63 8.60
CA ARG A 210 5.26 -7.62 7.47
C ARG A 210 5.85 -8.98 7.07
N LEU A 211 6.00 -9.94 8.00
CA LEU A 211 6.53 -11.27 7.71
C LEU A 211 5.49 -12.19 7.05
N LEU A 212 4.21 -11.91 7.27
CA LEU A 212 3.08 -12.55 6.58
C LEU A 212 2.83 -11.91 5.21
N LEU A 213 2.99 -10.60 5.11
CA LEU A 213 2.65 -9.79 3.93
C LEU A 213 3.82 -9.56 2.97
N ARG A 214 4.50 -10.63 2.59
CA ARG A 214 5.66 -10.54 1.69
C ARG A 214 5.26 -10.48 0.22
N SER A 215 6.12 -9.93 -0.63
CA SER A 215 5.89 -9.90 -2.07
C SER A 215 5.90 -11.31 -2.68
N ASP A 216 6.79 -12.19 -2.21
CA ASP A 216 6.96 -13.56 -2.72
C ASP A 216 5.71 -14.44 -2.52
N ASN A 217 4.97 -14.24 -1.43
CA ASN A 217 3.81 -15.07 -1.07
C ASN A 217 2.45 -14.42 -1.40
N ALA A 218 2.45 -13.26 -2.06
CA ALA A 218 1.20 -12.61 -2.47
C ALA A 218 0.33 -13.51 -3.37
N PRO A 219 0.88 -14.29 -4.32
CA PRO A 219 0.09 -15.25 -5.08
C PRO A 219 -0.58 -16.30 -4.21
N ASP A 220 0.10 -16.76 -3.16
CA ASP A 220 -0.36 -17.83 -2.28
C ASP A 220 -1.51 -17.33 -1.38
N ARG A 221 -1.44 -16.08 -0.93
CA ARG A 221 -2.49 -15.43 -0.13
C ARG A 221 -3.73 -15.03 -0.96
N LEU A 222 -3.51 -14.44 -2.14
CA LEU A 222 -4.58 -13.69 -2.83
C LEU A 222 -5.24 -14.44 -3.99
N THR A 223 -4.58 -15.43 -4.60
CA THR A 223 -5.19 -16.19 -5.72
C THR A 223 -6.46 -16.94 -5.29
N PRO A 224 -6.49 -17.63 -4.12
CA PRO A 224 -7.72 -18.28 -3.66
C PRO A 224 -8.87 -17.29 -3.40
N ILE A 225 -8.56 -16.07 -3.00
CA ILE A 225 -9.57 -15.01 -2.79
C ILE A 225 -10.12 -14.57 -4.15
N ALA A 226 -9.25 -14.32 -5.12
CA ALA A 226 -9.63 -13.93 -6.47
C ALA A 226 -10.49 -14.99 -7.17
N GLU A 227 -10.17 -16.28 -6.98
CA GLU A 227 -10.99 -17.40 -7.48
C GLU A 227 -12.38 -17.42 -6.84
N ARG A 228 -12.49 -17.28 -5.51
CA ARG A 228 -13.80 -17.22 -4.83
C ARG A 228 -14.65 -16.02 -5.24
N LEU A 229 -14.02 -14.92 -5.64
CA LEU A 229 -14.70 -13.72 -6.13
C LEU A 229 -15.05 -13.80 -7.63
N GLY A 230 -14.68 -14.88 -8.33
CA GLY A 230 -14.89 -15.02 -9.77
C GLY A 230 -14.02 -14.10 -10.64
N LEU A 231 -13.01 -13.43 -10.07
CA LEU A 231 -12.15 -12.48 -10.80
C LEU A 231 -11.27 -13.14 -11.86
N LEU A 232 -11.11 -14.46 -11.76
CA LEU A 232 -10.29 -15.26 -12.67
C LEU A 232 -11.14 -15.99 -13.71
N ASP A 233 -12.47 -15.83 -13.66
CA ASP A 233 -13.39 -16.58 -14.52
C ASP A 233 -13.41 -16.02 -15.94
N GLY A 234 -13.73 -16.90 -16.90
CA GLY A 234 -13.98 -16.50 -18.29
C GLY A 234 -12.77 -16.02 -19.11
N THR A 235 -11.60 -15.77 -18.49
CA THR A 235 -10.43 -15.22 -19.19
C THR A 235 -9.28 -16.22 -19.35
N ALA A 236 -8.49 -16.08 -20.41
CA ALA A 236 -7.28 -16.88 -20.61
C ALA A 236 -6.23 -16.63 -19.51
N LEU A 237 -6.11 -15.37 -19.07
CA LEU A 237 -5.21 -14.96 -17.97
C LEU A 237 -5.62 -15.58 -16.63
N GLY A 238 -6.92 -15.60 -16.32
CA GLY A 238 -7.42 -16.20 -15.08
C GLY A 238 -7.21 -17.71 -15.04
N ARG A 239 -7.51 -18.44 -16.13
CA ARG A 239 -7.18 -19.87 -16.26
C ARG A 239 -5.69 -20.14 -16.06
N ARG A 240 -4.84 -19.33 -16.69
CA ARG A 240 -3.38 -19.43 -16.56
C ARG A 240 -2.92 -19.17 -15.12
N ARG A 241 -3.51 -18.17 -14.44
CA ARG A 241 -3.20 -17.87 -13.04
C ARG A 241 -3.49 -19.06 -12.13
N LEU A 242 -4.64 -19.72 -12.31
CA LEU A 242 -5.02 -20.91 -11.53
C LEU A 242 -4.07 -22.09 -11.80
N GLU A 243 -3.69 -22.33 -13.05
CA GLU A 243 -2.71 -23.35 -13.41
C GLU A 243 -1.35 -23.12 -12.73
N LEU A 244 -0.82 -21.89 -12.84
CA LEU A 244 0.43 -21.50 -12.20
C LEU A 244 0.36 -21.61 -10.68
N PHE A 245 -0.76 -21.22 -10.08
CA PHE A 245 -0.98 -21.34 -8.64
C PHE A 245 -0.97 -22.81 -8.19
N ARG A 246 -1.68 -23.71 -8.87
CA ARG A 246 -1.70 -25.14 -8.55
C ARG A 246 -0.32 -25.78 -8.65
N ARG A 247 0.41 -25.49 -9.74
CA ARG A 247 1.80 -25.93 -9.90
C ARG A 247 2.67 -25.43 -8.75
N ARG A 248 2.63 -24.13 -8.49
CA ARG A 248 3.40 -23.49 -7.41
C ARG A 248 3.11 -24.13 -6.05
N ARG A 249 1.83 -24.36 -5.72
CA ARG A 249 1.45 -25.03 -4.46
C ARG A 249 2.02 -26.43 -4.35
N ALA A 250 1.91 -27.25 -5.40
CA ALA A 250 2.51 -28.59 -5.41
C ALA A 250 4.03 -28.53 -5.21
N THR A 251 4.72 -27.59 -5.86
CA THR A 251 6.16 -27.39 -5.70
C THR A 251 6.53 -26.94 -4.29
N LEU A 252 5.81 -25.99 -3.69
CA LEU A 252 6.07 -25.52 -2.33
C LEU A 252 5.78 -26.60 -1.28
N ASP A 253 4.71 -27.38 -1.45
CA ASP A 253 4.38 -28.50 -0.55
C ASP A 253 5.47 -29.57 -0.60
N GLU A 254 6.02 -29.86 -1.77
CA GLU A 254 7.16 -30.77 -1.91
C GLU A 254 8.45 -30.20 -1.31
N ALA A 255 8.73 -28.92 -1.56
CA ALA A 255 9.87 -28.23 -0.96
C ALA A 255 9.82 -28.28 0.57
N ALA A 256 8.64 -28.06 1.16
CA ALA A 256 8.45 -28.14 2.60
C ALA A 256 8.75 -29.54 3.15
N ARG A 257 8.28 -30.61 2.47
CA ARG A 257 8.59 -32.00 2.88
C ARG A 257 10.08 -32.29 2.83
N LEU A 258 10.76 -31.87 1.77
CA LEU A 258 12.21 -32.07 1.63
C LEU A 258 12.99 -31.30 2.70
N ILE A 259 12.57 -30.06 3.02
CA ILE A 259 13.15 -29.26 4.09
C ILE A 259 12.99 -29.96 5.44
N ASP A 260 11.79 -30.46 5.76
CA ASP A 260 11.55 -31.15 7.03
C ASP A 260 12.33 -32.46 7.14
N ALA A 261 12.45 -33.22 6.05
CA ALA A 261 13.31 -34.40 6.00
C ALA A 261 14.80 -34.06 6.21
N ALA A 262 15.28 -32.98 5.59
CA ALA A 262 16.64 -32.48 5.77
C ALA A 262 16.90 -31.98 7.20
N ALA A 263 15.92 -31.33 7.83
CA ALA A 263 15.98 -30.87 9.21
C ALA A 263 16.10 -32.03 10.20
N ILE A 264 15.32 -33.10 10.01
CA ILE A 264 15.44 -34.34 10.80
C ILE A 264 16.84 -34.95 10.64
N GLY A 265 17.44 -34.84 9.45
CA GLY A 265 18.80 -35.29 9.16
C GLY A 265 19.91 -34.32 9.57
N GLY A 266 19.62 -33.21 10.27
CA GLY A 266 20.61 -32.21 10.70
C GLY A 266 21.21 -31.35 9.58
N ARG A 267 20.64 -31.38 8.37
CA ARG A 267 21.12 -30.68 7.16
C ARG A 267 20.46 -29.32 6.93
N PHE A 268 19.44 -28.97 7.71
CA PHE A 268 18.72 -27.73 7.60
C PHE A 268 18.82 -26.94 8.90
N GLY A 269 19.35 -25.71 8.82
CA GLY A 269 19.53 -24.82 9.96
C GLY A 269 20.98 -24.37 10.14
N GLY A 270 21.15 -23.13 10.60
CA GLY A 270 22.43 -22.42 10.71
C GLY A 270 22.26 -20.96 10.31
N ALA A 271 23.11 -20.07 10.84
CA ALA A 271 23.05 -18.64 10.49
C ALA A 271 23.34 -18.39 9.00
N ASP A 272 24.13 -19.28 8.38
CA ASP A 272 24.59 -19.17 6.99
C ASP A 272 23.78 -20.03 6.01
N PHE A 273 22.72 -20.72 6.45
CA PHE A 273 21.92 -21.58 5.58
C PHE A 273 20.93 -20.74 4.76
N GLY A 274 21.20 -20.58 3.46
CA GLY A 274 20.40 -19.79 2.53
C GLY A 274 19.80 -20.62 1.39
N VAL A 275 19.42 -19.91 0.33
CA VAL A 275 18.74 -20.51 -0.84
C VAL A 275 19.70 -21.26 -1.75
N ALA A 276 20.98 -20.86 -1.78
CA ALA A 276 22.01 -21.56 -2.53
C ALA A 276 22.26 -22.96 -1.94
N GLU A 277 22.36 -23.04 -0.61
CA GLU A 277 22.53 -24.29 0.12
C GLU A 277 21.30 -25.19 -0.04
N LEU A 278 20.09 -24.60 0.02
CA LEU A 278 18.85 -25.34 -0.23
C LEU A 278 18.81 -25.93 -1.65
N GLY A 279 19.21 -25.15 -2.66
CA GLY A 279 19.25 -25.61 -4.05
C GLY A 279 20.30 -26.69 -4.32
N ALA A 280 21.33 -26.80 -3.48
CA ALA A 280 22.38 -27.81 -3.57
C ALA A 280 21.98 -29.17 -2.97
N ILE A 281 20.84 -29.26 -2.28
CA ILE A 281 20.33 -30.52 -1.72
C ILE A 281 19.61 -31.31 -2.81
N ASP A 282 19.89 -32.63 -2.87
CA ASP A 282 19.20 -33.55 -3.77
C ASP A 282 17.67 -33.46 -3.62
N GLY A 283 16.98 -33.26 -4.74
CA GLY A 283 15.53 -33.09 -4.79
C GLY A 283 15.07 -31.65 -5.10
N PHE A 284 15.90 -30.63 -4.85
CA PHE A 284 15.53 -29.23 -5.11
C PHE A 284 15.92 -28.72 -6.51
N GLY A 285 16.78 -29.43 -7.25
CA GLY A 285 17.35 -28.97 -8.53
C GLY A 285 16.34 -28.69 -9.66
N GLY A 286 15.09 -29.16 -9.55
CA GLY A 286 14.01 -28.88 -10.50
C GLY A 286 13.16 -27.64 -10.19
N MET A 287 13.39 -26.98 -9.05
CA MET A 287 12.57 -25.86 -8.57
C MET A 287 13.15 -24.52 -9.01
N ALA A 288 12.29 -23.55 -9.32
CA ALA A 288 12.75 -22.21 -9.66
C ALA A 288 13.30 -21.50 -8.41
N THR A 289 14.29 -20.61 -8.60
CA THR A 289 14.87 -19.81 -7.50
C THR A 289 13.81 -19.08 -6.68
N ALA A 290 12.78 -18.52 -7.32
CA ALA A 290 11.70 -17.84 -6.61
C ALA A 290 10.87 -18.78 -5.71
N GLU A 291 10.70 -20.04 -6.11
CA GLU A 291 10.01 -21.06 -5.31
C GLU A 291 10.88 -21.48 -4.12
N LEU A 292 12.19 -21.69 -4.34
CA LEU A 292 13.15 -21.97 -3.28
C LEU A 292 13.25 -20.83 -2.26
N MET A 293 13.29 -19.57 -2.71
CA MET A 293 13.24 -18.39 -1.84
C MET A 293 11.99 -18.38 -0.97
N THR A 294 10.83 -18.72 -1.54
CA THR A 294 9.57 -18.77 -0.80
C THR A 294 9.60 -19.88 0.25
N ALA A 295 9.97 -21.11 -0.15
CA ALA A 295 10.03 -22.26 0.75
C ALA A 295 11.04 -22.07 1.90
N TRP A 296 12.22 -21.53 1.59
CA TRP A 296 13.21 -21.15 2.59
C TRP A 296 12.64 -20.12 3.56
N ALA A 297 12.01 -19.05 3.05
CA ALA A 297 11.44 -18.00 3.89
C ALA A 297 10.31 -18.52 4.80
N GLU A 298 9.44 -19.40 4.30
CA GLU A 298 8.38 -20.02 5.09
C GLU A 298 8.94 -20.78 6.29
N ARG A 299 10.03 -21.55 6.11
CA ARG A 299 10.66 -22.28 7.21
C ARG A 299 11.49 -21.40 8.13
N HIS A 300 12.32 -20.53 7.55
CA HIS A 300 13.22 -19.65 8.29
C HIS A 300 12.46 -18.67 9.19
N TYR A 301 11.36 -18.11 8.69
CA TYR A 301 10.53 -17.18 9.47
C TYR A 301 9.41 -17.87 10.25
N GLU A 302 9.26 -19.19 10.18
CA GLU A 302 8.15 -19.93 10.79
C GLU A 302 7.91 -19.58 12.27
N PRO A 303 8.93 -19.52 13.16
CA PRO A 303 8.69 -19.22 14.56
C PRO A 303 8.09 -17.82 14.78
N TYR A 304 8.56 -16.85 14.00
CA TYR A 304 8.08 -15.48 14.04
C TYR A 304 6.67 -15.36 13.46
N VAL A 305 6.42 -16.05 12.34
CA VAL A 305 5.11 -16.13 11.69
C VAL A 305 4.08 -16.77 12.62
N ARG A 306 4.39 -17.89 13.29
CA ARG A 306 3.51 -18.53 14.27
C ARG A 306 3.13 -17.59 15.40
N ARG A 307 4.08 -16.80 15.90
CA ARG A 307 3.80 -15.77 16.92
C ARG A 307 2.85 -14.69 16.40
N GLN A 308 3.07 -14.18 15.19
CA GLN A 308 2.18 -13.18 14.57
C GLN A 308 0.77 -13.73 14.34
N LEU A 309 0.63 -14.98 13.90
CA LEU A 309 -0.67 -15.63 13.73
C LEU A 309 -1.42 -15.79 15.07
N ALA A 310 -0.70 -16.07 16.15
CA ALA A 310 -1.30 -16.11 17.49
C ALA A 310 -1.77 -14.72 17.96
N GLU A 311 -1.04 -13.65 17.63
CA GLU A 311 -1.45 -12.27 17.87
C GLU A 311 -2.71 -11.91 17.07
N ILE A 312 -2.75 -12.21 15.78
CA ILE A 312 -3.91 -12.01 14.90
C ILE A 312 -5.13 -12.77 15.42
N LYS A 313 -4.96 -14.04 15.81
CA LYS A 313 -6.07 -14.85 16.35
C LYS A 313 -6.70 -14.21 17.60
N ARG A 314 -5.91 -13.51 18.43
CA ARG A 314 -6.41 -12.81 19.62
C ARG A 314 -7.19 -11.53 19.28
N SER A 315 -6.81 -10.81 18.23
CA SER A 315 -7.50 -9.58 17.79
C SER A 315 -8.68 -9.84 16.85
N ARG A 316 -8.73 -10.99 16.17
CA ARG A 316 -9.74 -11.35 15.17
C ARG A 316 -11.19 -11.13 15.60
N ALA A 317 -11.50 -11.48 16.85
CA ALA A 317 -12.86 -11.31 17.38
C ALA A 317 -13.33 -9.85 17.39
N MET A 318 -12.40 -8.88 17.52
CA MET A 318 -12.72 -7.45 17.46
C MET A 318 -12.77 -6.95 16.01
N GLU A 319 -11.90 -7.47 15.13
CA GLU A 319 -11.91 -7.14 13.70
C GLU A 319 -13.21 -7.57 13.02
N GLU A 320 -13.74 -8.76 13.34
CA GLU A 320 -14.94 -9.30 12.69
C GLU A 320 -16.24 -8.74 13.27
N LYS A 321 -16.19 -8.20 14.49
CA LYS A 321 -17.38 -7.71 15.16
C LYS A 321 -17.78 -6.35 14.59
N ARG A 322 -18.87 -6.34 13.82
CA ARG A 322 -19.42 -5.12 13.21
C ARG A 322 -20.05 -4.19 14.26
N ALA A 323 -19.83 -2.89 14.08
CA ALA A 323 -20.56 -1.85 14.80
C ALA A 323 -21.96 -1.71 14.18
N PRO A 324 -23.05 -1.77 14.96
CA PRO A 324 -24.40 -1.62 14.42
C PRO A 324 -24.64 -0.23 13.82
N ALA A 325 -25.38 -0.15 12.72
CA ALA A 325 -25.68 1.13 12.05
C ALA A 325 -26.43 2.14 12.94
N TRP A 326 -27.24 1.64 13.87
CA TRP A 326 -28.01 2.44 14.84
C TRP A 326 -27.18 2.99 16.00
N LEU A 327 -25.91 2.58 16.14
CA LEU A 327 -25.09 2.96 17.28
C LEU A 327 -24.79 4.48 17.28
N ASP A 328 -25.33 5.19 18.25
CA ASP A 328 -24.99 6.59 18.52
C ASP A 328 -23.95 6.69 19.63
N TYR A 329 -22.70 6.98 19.27
CA TYR A 329 -21.60 7.17 20.22
C TYR A 329 -21.82 8.34 21.18
N ARG A 330 -22.68 9.32 20.83
CA ARG A 330 -23.01 10.46 21.71
C ARG A 330 -23.91 10.06 22.88
N ALA A 331 -24.59 8.92 22.79
CA ALA A 331 -25.47 8.41 23.84
C ALA A 331 -24.74 7.50 24.85
N ILE A 332 -23.42 7.32 24.71
CA ILE A 332 -22.63 6.45 25.59
C ILE A 332 -22.01 7.29 26.72
N ASP A 333 -22.47 7.04 27.94
CA ASP A 333 -21.93 7.67 29.14
C ASP A 333 -20.51 7.19 29.44
N GLY A 334 -19.66 8.09 29.92
CA GLY A 334 -18.27 7.80 30.28
C GLY A 334 -17.27 7.77 29.12
N LEU A 335 -17.71 7.84 27.85
CA LEU A 335 -16.78 8.03 26.74
C LEU A 335 -16.12 9.40 26.82
N ARG A 336 -14.78 9.40 26.77
CA ARG A 336 -13.95 10.61 26.72
C ARG A 336 -14.31 11.44 25.49
N ALA A 337 -14.19 12.77 25.60
CA ALA A 337 -14.58 13.70 24.53
C ALA A 337 -13.84 13.40 23.21
N GLU A 338 -12.53 13.20 23.28
CA GLU A 338 -11.67 12.87 22.14
C GLU A 338 -12.11 11.57 21.44
N ALA A 339 -12.31 10.49 22.22
CA ALA A 339 -12.77 9.21 21.68
C ALA A 339 -14.16 9.33 21.04
N ARG A 340 -15.08 10.07 21.67
CA ARG A 340 -16.42 10.32 21.14
C ARG A 340 -16.36 11.09 19.82
N GLU A 341 -15.55 12.13 19.74
CA GLU A 341 -15.34 12.91 18.52
C GLU A 341 -14.79 12.03 17.39
N ALA A 342 -13.75 11.25 17.67
CA ALA A 342 -13.17 10.32 16.71
C ALA A 342 -14.20 9.29 16.21
N LEU A 343 -14.93 8.64 17.11
CA LEU A 343 -15.93 7.62 16.75
C LEU A 343 -17.10 8.20 15.93
N VAL A 344 -17.57 9.40 16.27
CA VAL A 344 -18.61 10.11 15.51
C VAL A 344 -18.09 10.54 14.14
N ARG A 345 -16.86 11.05 14.08
CA ARG A 345 -16.23 11.53 12.84
C ARG A 345 -15.93 10.41 11.86
N PHE A 346 -15.39 9.29 12.33
CA PHE A 346 -14.93 8.20 11.47
C PHE A 346 -15.96 7.09 11.28
N ARG A 347 -16.93 6.93 12.19
CA ARG A 347 -17.99 5.88 12.15
C ARG A 347 -17.42 4.50 11.73
N PRO A 348 -16.54 3.90 12.55
CA PRO A 348 -15.84 2.68 12.20
C PRO A 348 -16.82 1.52 11.98
N ALA A 349 -16.54 0.67 10.99
CA ALA A 349 -17.37 -0.48 10.66
C ALA A 349 -17.25 -1.62 11.67
N THR A 350 -16.09 -1.72 12.36
CA THR A 350 -15.77 -2.81 13.30
C THR A 350 -15.14 -2.26 14.57
N PHE A 351 -15.14 -3.06 15.65
CA PHE A 351 -14.48 -2.64 16.90
C PHE A 351 -12.95 -2.65 16.80
N GLY A 352 -12.40 -3.54 15.98
CA GLY A 352 -10.97 -3.53 15.66
C GLY A 352 -10.57 -2.21 15.00
N GLN A 353 -11.34 -1.78 14.00
CA GLN A 353 -11.16 -0.49 13.35
C GLN A 353 -11.31 0.68 14.32
N ALA A 354 -12.33 0.65 15.19
CA ALA A 354 -12.52 1.67 16.22
C ALA A 354 -11.30 1.80 17.14
N GLY A 355 -10.67 0.66 17.50
CA GLY A 355 -9.49 0.62 18.35
C GLY A 355 -8.21 1.18 17.72
N ARG A 356 -8.21 1.39 16.40
CA ARG A 356 -7.09 2.03 15.67
C ARG A 356 -7.25 3.53 15.50
N LEU A 357 -8.42 4.09 15.84
CA LEU A 357 -8.64 5.53 15.76
C LEU A 357 -7.78 6.25 16.80
N GLU A 358 -7.15 7.33 16.36
CA GLU A 358 -6.43 8.23 17.25
C GLU A 358 -7.37 8.74 18.35
N GLY A 359 -6.89 8.74 19.59
CA GLY A 359 -7.68 9.15 20.76
C GLY A 359 -8.61 8.09 21.33
N VAL A 360 -8.76 6.90 20.72
CA VAL A 360 -9.58 5.80 21.27
C VAL A 360 -8.72 4.82 22.08
N THR A 361 -9.17 4.49 23.30
CA THR A 361 -8.47 3.53 24.19
C THR A 361 -9.22 2.21 24.36
N PRO A 362 -8.57 1.15 24.86
CA PRO A 362 -9.24 -0.11 25.22
C PRO A 362 -10.39 0.06 26.23
N ALA A 363 -10.30 1.05 27.12
CA ALA A 363 -11.37 1.38 28.06
C ALA A 363 -12.62 1.91 27.33
N ASP A 364 -12.44 2.79 26.34
CA ASP A 364 -13.54 3.29 25.50
C ASP A 364 -14.22 2.15 24.73
N LEU A 365 -13.45 1.23 24.14
CA LEU A 365 -14.00 0.04 23.47
C LEU A 365 -14.82 -0.84 24.42
N SER A 366 -14.35 -0.98 25.66
CA SER A 366 -15.06 -1.73 26.70
C SER A 366 -16.41 -1.09 27.04
N LEU A 367 -16.46 0.24 27.15
CA LEU A 367 -17.70 0.99 27.37
C LEU A 367 -18.69 0.78 26.22
N ILE A 368 -18.24 0.83 24.96
CA ILE A 368 -19.12 0.60 23.81
C ILE A 368 -19.67 -0.84 23.83
N MET A 369 -18.83 -1.83 24.16
CA MET A 369 -19.29 -3.22 24.27
C MET A 369 -20.31 -3.42 25.39
N VAL A 370 -20.15 -2.75 26.53
CA VAL A 370 -21.13 -2.77 27.64
C VAL A 370 -22.43 -2.10 27.22
N TYR A 371 -22.36 -0.93 26.57
CA TYR A 371 -23.52 -0.21 26.04
C TYR A 371 -24.35 -1.08 25.09
N LEU A 372 -23.69 -1.78 24.18
CA LEU A 372 -24.35 -2.69 23.24
C LEU A 372 -25.02 -3.88 23.92
N ARG A 373 -24.39 -4.46 24.94
CA ARG A 373 -25.01 -5.55 25.73
C ARG A 373 -26.30 -5.08 26.42
N LYS A 374 -26.30 -3.85 26.96
CA LYS A 374 -27.49 -3.25 27.59
C LYS A 374 -28.60 -2.92 26.60
N ASN A 375 -28.25 -2.50 25.37
CA ASN A 375 -29.21 -2.04 24.37
C ASN A 375 -29.57 -3.08 23.29
N ARG A 376 -29.15 -4.34 23.43
CA ARG A 376 -29.40 -5.43 22.47
C ARG A 376 -30.88 -5.59 22.09
N GLY A 377 -31.81 -5.28 23.01
CA GLY A 377 -33.26 -5.35 22.79
C GLY A 377 -33.87 -4.25 21.91
N ARG A 378 -33.14 -3.15 21.59
CA ARG A 378 -33.65 -2.08 20.71
C ARG A 378 -33.61 -2.43 19.22
N SER A 379 -32.93 -3.52 18.86
CA SER A 379 -32.67 -3.95 17.48
C SER A 379 -33.89 -4.55 16.75
N GLY A 380 -35.00 -4.82 17.45
CA GLY A 380 -36.17 -5.50 16.87
C GLY A 380 -37.31 -4.58 16.40
N ALA A 381 -37.17 -3.26 16.50
CA ALA A 381 -38.28 -2.31 16.27
C ALA A 381 -38.12 -1.41 15.02
N SER A 382 -37.09 -1.61 14.20
CA SER A 382 -36.93 -0.90 12.93
C SER A 382 -36.37 -1.85 11.87
N ALA A 383 -37.28 -2.61 11.25
CA ALA A 383 -37.07 -3.25 9.96
C ALA A 383 -37.64 -2.34 8.87
#